data_AF-A0A534RFS8-F1
#
_entry.id   AF-A0A534RFS8-F1
#
_cell.length_a   1.000
_cell.length_b   1.000
_cell.length_c   1.000
_cell.angle_alpha   90.00
_cell.angle_beta   90.00
_cell.angle_gamma   90.00
#
_symmetry.space_group_name_H-M   'P 1'
#
loop_
_entity.id
_entity.type
_entity.pdbx_description
1 polymer ?
#
loop_
_entity_poly.entity_id
_entity_poly.type
_entity_poly.pdbx_seq_one_letter_code
_entity_poly.pdbx_strand_id
1 'polypeptide(L)'
;MKLATRRRRVKLPGGGAVSAVVALPQRFRPGRTPAVLLAHGAGAGMSSPFVSFVKSLGGRIASYLAVAGAPVGGVFFLGYPLHPAGKPDQLRADHLPSLPVPMLFVQGTRDALCDFERLREVLRGVPGAALHVVEGGDHSFRLPRRNGKPEQAVWADIVGAVVRWLAGL
;
A
#
# COMPACT_ATOMS: atom_id res chain seq x y z
N MET A 1 9.68 7.33 20.60
CA MET A 1 8.46 6.57 20.93
C MET A 1 8.76 5.07 20.80
N LYS A 2 8.58 4.25 21.85
CA LYS A 2 8.83 2.78 21.76
C LYS A 2 7.63 2.09 21.12
N LEU A 3 7.87 1.32 20.05
CA LEU A 3 6.87 0.50 19.35
C LEU A 3 7.02 -0.96 19.78
N ALA A 4 5.91 -1.63 20.06
CA ALA A 4 5.89 -3.07 20.31
C ALA A 4 5.65 -3.80 18.98
N THR A 5 6.68 -4.48 18.49
CA THR A 5 6.62 -5.23 17.23
C THR A 5 6.24 -6.70 17.47
N ARG A 6 5.35 -7.25 16.65
CA ARG A 6 4.92 -8.65 16.68
C ARG A 6 4.81 -9.22 15.27
N ARG A 7 5.34 -10.42 15.04
CA ARG A 7 5.04 -11.21 13.84
C ARG A 7 3.69 -11.91 14.00
N ARG A 8 2.87 -11.89 12.96
CA ARG A 8 1.58 -12.58 12.87
C ARG A 8 1.48 -13.32 11.55
N ARG A 9 0.65 -14.37 11.51
CA ARG A 9 0.28 -15.05 10.27
C ARG A 9 -1.20 -14.78 10.05
N VAL A 10 -1.53 -14.09 8.95
CA VAL A 10 -2.89 -13.69 8.59
C VAL A 10 -3.39 -14.64 7.51
N LYS A 11 -4.48 -15.36 7.79
CA LYS A 11 -5.14 -16.21 6.79
C LYS A 11 -5.86 -15.34 5.77
N LEU A 12 -5.75 -15.69 4.49
CA LEU A 12 -6.40 -14.94 3.42
C LEU A 12 -7.78 -15.55 3.08
N PRO A 13 -8.80 -14.73 2.77
CA PRO A 13 -10.02 -15.20 2.11
C PRO A 13 -9.65 -15.83 0.76
N GLY A 14 -10.05 -17.08 0.52
CA GLY A 14 -9.66 -17.85 -0.67
C GLY A 14 -8.52 -18.85 -0.46
N GLY A 15 -7.96 -18.95 0.75
CA GLY A 15 -6.93 -19.92 1.12
C GLY A 15 -5.51 -19.35 1.17
N GLY A 16 -4.63 -20.03 1.91
CA GLY A 16 -3.26 -19.58 2.16
C GLY A 16 -3.14 -18.58 3.33
N ALA A 17 -1.92 -18.13 3.59
CA ALA A 17 -1.62 -17.17 4.65
C ALA A 17 -0.42 -16.29 4.31
N VAL A 18 -0.43 -15.06 4.82
CA VAL A 18 0.71 -14.12 4.73
C VAL A 18 1.29 -13.84 6.10
N SER A 19 2.60 -13.63 6.14
CA SER A 19 3.26 -13.13 7.36
C SER A 19 3.11 -11.62 7.42
N ALA A 20 2.70 -11.12 8.58
CA ALA A 20 2.54 -9.71 8.89
C ALA A 20 3.48 -9.34 10.05
N VAL A 21 3.99 -8.12 10.04
CA VAL A 21 4.63 -7.51 11.21
C VAL A 21 3.77 -6.33 11.65
N VAL A 22 3.29 -6.38 12.88
CA VAL A 22 2.44 -5.34 13.46
C VAL A 22 3.28 -4.59 14.50
N ALA A 23 3.41 -3.28 14.34
CA ALA A 23 4.07 -2.41 15.30
C ALA A 23 3.04 -1.43 15.89
N LEU A 24 2.84 -1.48 17.20
CA LEU A 24 1.86 -0.63 17.89
C LEU A 24 2.56 0.26 18.93
N PRO A 25 2.14 1.52 19.10
CA PRO A 25 2.49 2.32 20.27
C PRO A 25 2.09 1.57 21.55
N GLN A 26 2.89 1.66 22.61
CA GLN A 26 2.59 1.00 23.89
C GLN A 26 1.21 1.37 24.48
N ARG A 27 0.65 2.52 24.11
CA ARG A 27 -0.66 3.01 24.57
C ARG A 27 -1.81 2.72 23.60
N PHE A 28 -1.56 2.02 22.49
CA PHE A 28 -2.61 1.70 21.52
C PHE A 28 -3.70 0.85 22.19
N ARG A 29 -4.95 1.28 22.03
CA ARG A 29 -6.14 0.55 22.49
C ARG A 29 -7.06 0.30 21.30
N PRO A 30 -7.35 -0.97 20.97
CA PRO A 30 -8.34 -1.31 19.95
C PRO A 30 -9.66 -0.55 20.19
N GLY A 31 -10.23 0.04 19.14
CA GLY A 31 -11.50 0.78 19.21
C GLY A 31 -11.44 2.16 19.88
N ARG A 32 -10.26 2.61 20.35
CA ARG A 32 -10.10 3.92 21.02
C ARG A 32 -8.94 4.75 20.48
N THR A 33 -7.90 4.10 19.98
CA THR A 33 -6.74 4.78 19.40
C THR A 33 -6.76 4.61 17.89
N PRO A 34 -6.87 5.70 17.09
CA PRO A 34 -6.67 5.63 15.66
C PRO A 34 -5.28 5.04 15.35
N ALA A 35 -5.20 4.13 14.41
CA ALA A 35 -3.93 3.56 13.96
C ALA A 35 -3.81 3.65 12.44
N VAL A 36 -2.60 3.99 11.99
CA VAL A 36 -2.22 3.93 10.58
C VAL A 36 -1.54 2.59 10.34
N LEU A 37 -2.08 1.80 9.40
CA LEU A 37 -1.48 0.54 8.99
C LEU A 37 -0.66 0.77 7.72
N LEU A 38 0.65 0.90 7.90
CA LEU A 38 1.64 1.13 6.85
C LEU A 38 2.25 -0.18 6.43
N ALA A 39 2.31 -0.50 5.12
CA ALA A 39 3.12 -1.62 4.63
C ALA A 39 3.17 -1.76 3.04
N HIS A 40 4.20 -2.41 2.45
CA HIS A 40 4.57 -2.52 0.99
C HIS A 40 4.40 -3.89 0.25
N GLY A 41 4.12 -3.95 -1.06
CA GLY A 41 3.94 -5.18 -1.87
C GLY A 41 5.10 -6.21 -1.95
N ALA A 42 4.87 -7.31 -2.67
CA ALA A 42 5.82 -8.43 -2.82
C ALA A 42 6.94 -8.11 -3.83
N GLY A 43 8.21 -8.31 -3.45
CA GLY A 43 9.38 -8.18 -4.35
C GLY A 43 10.32 -7.00 -4.08
N ALA A 44 10.04 -6.13 -3.11
CA ALA A 44 10.93 -5.03 -2.73
C ALA A 44 12.04 -5.50 -1.74
N GLY A 45 13.30 -5.14 -2.02
CA GLY A 45 14.44 -5.41 -1.15
C GLY A 45 14.28 -4.79 0.25
N MET A 46 14.48 -5.60 1.29
CA MET A 46 14.15 -5.29 2.70
C MET A 46 15.06 -4.24 3.38
N SER A 47 15.99 -3.63 2.64
CA SER A 47 17.13 -2.88 3.16
C SER A 47 17.27 -1.45 2.63
N SER A 48 16.30 -0.90 1.89
CA SER A 48 16.37 0.52 1.53
C SER A 48 16.06 1.42 2.74
N PRO A 49 16.64 2.63 2.83
CA PRO A 49 16.32 3.60 3.88
C PRO A 49 14.82 3.92 3.97
N PHE A 50 14.14 3.97 2.84
CA PHE A 50 12.68 4.11 2.76
C PHE A 50 11.94 2.89 3.32
N VAL A 51 12.40 1.67 3.03
CA VAL A 51 11.82 0.42 3.57
C VAL A 51 12.11 0.24 5.07
N SER A 52 13.20 0.79 5.61
CA SER A 52 13.41 0.85 7.06
C SER A 52 12.50 1.89 7.74
N PHE A 53 12.12 2.93 7.00
CA PHE A 53 11.22 4.00 7.44
C PHE A 53 9.71 3.65 7.27
N VAL A 54 9.35 2.78 6.32
CA VAL A 54 7.95 2.43 5.93
C VAL A 54 7.66 0.90 5.96
N LYS A 55 8.48 0.12 6.65
CA LYS A 55 8.57 -1.35 6.57
C LYS A 55 7.24 -2.15 6.63
N SER A 56 6.69 -2.53 5.46
CA SER A 56 6.43 -3.94 5.05
C SER A 56 5.02 -4.59 5.00
N LEU A 57 4.44 -4.76 3.77
CA LEU A 57 3.19 -5.49 3.32
C LEU A 57 1.72 -5.02 3.55
N GLY A 58 1.28 -3.83 3.15
CA GLY A 58 0.33 -3.08 4.00
C GLY A 58 -0.98 -2.78 3.43
N GLY A 59 -1.02 -2.27 2.21
CA GLY A 59 -2.29 -2.04 1.58
C GLY A 59 -3.12 -3.33 1.50
N ARG A 60 -2.49 -4.48 1.22
CA ARG A 60 -3.19 -5.77 1.11
C ARG A 60 -3.54 -6.41 2.46
N ILE A 61 -2.77 -6.18 3.52
CA ILE A 61 -3.11 -6.68 4.87
C ILE A 61 -4.12 -5.74 5.54
N ALA A 62 -4.02 -4.44 5.28
CA ALA A 62 -4.96 -3.43 5.73
C ALA A 62 -6.33 -3.60 5.07
N SER A 63 -6.37 -3.99 3.79
CA SER A 63 -7.63 -4.32 3.15
C SER A 63 -8.31 -5.51 3.85
N TYR A 64 -7.60 -6.61 4.10
CA TYR A 64 -8.17 -7.76 4.82
C TYR A 64 -8.53 -7.45 6.28
N LEU A 65 -7.79 -6.57 6.96
CA LEU A 65 -8.12 -6.17 8.34
C LEU A 65 -9.32 -5.21 8.41
N ALA A 66 -9.51 -4.36 7.41
CA ALA A 66 -10.72 -3.55 7.27
C ALA A 66 -11.95 -4.45 7.02
N VAL A 67 -11.83 -5.47 6.15
CA VAL A 67 -12.88 -6.50 5.98
C VAL A 67 -13.13 -7.28 7.29
N ALA A 68 -12.10 -7.51 8.10
CA ALA A 68 -12.20 -8.21 9.39
C ALA A 68 -12.70 -7.33 10.55
N GLY A 69 -13.12 -6.08 10.31
CA GLY A 69 -13.74 -5.21 11.32
C GLY A 69 -12.76 -4.48 12.25
N ALA A 70 -11.49 -4.35 11.89
CA ALA A 70 -10.57 -3.48 12.62
C ALA A 70 -10.95 -2.00 12.38
N PRO A 71 -10.86 -1.12 13.40
CA PRO A 71 -11.16 0.31 13.25
C PRO A 71 -10.03 1.00 12.48
N VAL A 72 -10.12 0.95 11.15
CA VAL A 72 -9.20 1.57 10.20
C VAL A 72 -9.93 2.74 9.57
N GLY A 73 -9.35 3.95 9.62
CA GLY A 73 -9.95 5.16 9.01
C GLY A 73 -9.70 5.30 7.51
N GLY A 74 -8.73 4.55 6.98
CA GLY A 74 -8.35 4.56 5.57
C GLY A 74 -7.13 3.68 5.32
N VAL A 75 -6.92 3.27 4.06
CA VAL A 75 -5.78 2.47 3.62
C VAL A 75 -5.06 3.15 2.46
N PHE A 76 -3.72 3.10 2.42
CA PHE A 76 -3.01 3.47 1.20
C PHE A 76 -2.03 2.39 0.75
N PHE A 77 -1.82 2.33 -0.56
CA PHE A 77 -1.01 1.35 -1.27
C PHE A 77 0.15 2.06 -1.95
N LEU A 78 1.37 1.56 -1.76
CA LEU A 78 2.55 2.01 -2.49
C LEU A 78 2.97 0.89 -3.45
N GLY A 79 2.82 1.11 -4.76
CA GLY A 79 3.12 0.11 -5.78
C GLY A 79 2.21 -1.10 -5.63
N TYR A 80 0.91 -0.94 -5.90
CA TYR A 80 -0.06 -2.02 -5.76
C TYR A 80 0.22 -3.11 -6.80
N PRO A 81 0.56 -4.35 -6.39
CA PRO A 81 0.85 -5.41 -7.32
C PRO A 81 -0.47 -5.98 -7.86
N LEU A 82 -1.04 -5.31 -8.86
CA LEU A 82 -2.31 -5.68 -9.49
C LEU A 82 -2.30 -7.13 -9.96
N HIS A 83 -1.15 -7.66 -10.36
CA HIS A 83 -0.97 -9.07 -10.70
C HIS A 83 0.39 -9.60 -10.20
N PRO A 84 0.57 -10.94 -10.12
CA PRO A 84 1.89 -11.53 -9.90
C PRO A 84 2.84 -11.27 -11.08
N ALA A 85 4.15 -11.33 -10.82
CA ALA A 85 5.16 -11.28 -11.88
C ALA A 85 4.93 -12.41 -12.89
N GLY A 86 4.96 -12.07 -14.18
CA GLY A 86 4.74 -13.02 -15.28
C GLY A 86 3.32 -13.58 -15.39
N LYS A 87 2.35 -13.04 -14.64
CA LYS A 87 0.95 -13.51 -14.66
C LYS A 87 -0.05 -12.35 -14.76
N PRO A 88 0.00 -11.52 -15.83
CA PRO A 88 -0.79 -10.29 -15.95
C PRO A 88 -2.31 -10.48 -15.84
N ASP A 89 -2.82 -11.67 -16.19
CA ASP A 89 -4.25 -11.97 -16.14
C ASP A 89 -4.76 -12.36 -14.76
N GLN A 90 -3.87 -12.64 -13.79
CA GLN A 90 -4.26 -13.01 -12.44
C GLN A 90 -4.41 -11.77 -11.56
N LEU A 91 -5.49 -11.03 -11.77
CA LEU A 91 -5.77 -9.81 -11.04
C LEU A 91 -5.96 -10.06 -9.54
N ARG A 92 -5.54 -9.08 -8.75
CA ARG A 92 -5.54 -9.13 -7.28
C ARG A 92 -6.54 -8.17 -6.66
N ALA A 93 -7.52 -7.71 -7.43
CA ALA A 93 -8.38 -6.56 -7.12
C ALA A 93 -9.80 -6.88 -6.62
N ASP A 94 -10.27 -8.13 -6.72
CA ASP A 94 -11.67 -8.50 -6.48
C ASP A 94 -12.22 -8.11 -5.09
N HIS A 95 -11.33 -7.98 -4.11
CA HIS A 95 -11.68 -7.60 -2.74
C HIS A 95 -11.82 -6.08 -2.53
N LEU A 96 -11.32 -5.25 -3.46
CA LEU A 96 -11.24 -3.80 -3.27
C LEU A 96 -12.62 -3.13 -3.13
N PRO A 97 -13.66 -3.48 -3.92
CA PRO A 97 -14.99 -2.87 -3.75
C PRO A 97 -15.64 -3.14 -2.39
N SER A 98 -15.24 -4.22 -1.71
CA SER A 98 -15.80 -4.61 -0.41
C SER A 98 -15.16 -3.88 0.78
N LEU A 99 -14.22 -2.96 0.53
CA LEU A 99 -13.52 -2.25 1.59
C LEU A 99 -14.36 -1.06 2.09
N PRO A 100 -14.72 -1.01 3.38
CA PRO A 100 -15.61 0.02 3.92
C PRO A 100 -14.88 1.33 4.26
N VAL A 101 -13.66 1.52 3.76
CA VAL A 101 -12.76 2.61 4.15
C VAL A 101 -12.17 3.28 2.91
N PRO A 102 -11.92 4.60 2.94
CA PRO A 102 -11.24 5.30 1.86
C PRO A 102 -9.88 4.67 1.53
N MET A 103 -9.49 4.74 0.26
CA MET A 103 -8.25 4.16 -0.24
C MET A 103 -7.43 5.16 -1.05
N LEU A 104 -6.10 5.18 -0.87
CA LEU A 104 -5.18 5.87 -1.78
C LEU A 104 -4.21 4.89 -2.43
N PHE A 105 -4.14 4.88 -3.75
CA PHE A 105 -3.16 4.15 -4.52
C PHE A 105 -2.05 5.11 -4.96
N VAL A 106 -0.80 4.78 -4.68
CA VAL A 106 0.37 5.47 -5.22
C VAL A 106 1.04 4.52 -6.19
N GLN A 107 1.02 4.83 -7.48
CA GLN A 107 1.42 3.89 -8.52
C GLN A 107 2.40 4.51 -9.51
N GLY A 108 3.49 3.79 -9.78
CA GLY A 108 4.40 4.10 -10.89
C GLY A 108 3.84 3.61 -12.22
N THR A 109 3.96 4.41 -13.29
CA THR A 109 3.42 4.06 -14.62
C THR A 109 4.23 2.98 -15.35
N ARG A 110 5.41 2.60 -14.83
CA ARG A 110 6.30 1.56 -15.36
C ARG A 110 6.46 0.37 -14.40
N ASP A 111 5.53 0.18 -13.48
CA ASP A 111 5.57 -0.93 -12.53
C ASP A 111 5.31 -2.27 -13.24
N ALA A 112 6.28 -3.20 -13.18
CA ALA A 112 6.17 -4.50 -13.81
C ALA A 112 5.14 -5.45 -13.16
N LEU A 113 4.64 -5.11 -11.97
CA LEU A 113 3.60 -5.86 -11.24
C LEU A 113 2.22 -5.23 -11.40
N CYS A 114 2.11 -4.16 -12.17
CA CYS A 114 0.87 -3.44 -12.36
C CYS A 114 0.82 -2.83 -13.76
N ASP A 115 0.00 -3.40 -14.65
CA ASP A 115 -0.50 -2.67 -15.81
C ASP A 115 -1.26 -1.43 -15.32
N PHE A 116 -0.70 -0.25 -15.60
CA PHE A 116 -1.18 1.01 -15.07
C PHE A 116 -2.56 1.40 -15.61
N GLU A 117 -2.81 1.19 -16.91
CA GLU A 117 -4.11 1.53 -17.48
C GLU A 117 -5.16 0.56 -16.93
N ARG A 118 -4.83 -0.73 -16.83
CA ARG A 118 -5.74 -1.72 -16.23
C ARG A 118 -6.06 -1.40 -14.76
N LEU A 119 -5.11 -0.88 -14.00
CA LEU A 119 -5.38 -0.37 -12.64
C LEU A 119 -6.40 0.77 -12.68
N ARG A 120 -6.24 1.75 -13.58
CA ARG A 120 -7.19 2.86 -13.70
C ARG A 120 -8.60 2.36 -14.03
N GLU A 121 -8.74 1.33 -14.84
CA GLU A 121 -10.04 0.71 -15.12
C GLU A 121 -10.64 0.07 -13.88
N VAL A 122 -9.86 -0.74 -13.17
CA VAL A 122 -10.28 -1.38 -11.92
C VAL A 122 -10.76 -0.34 -10.90
N LEU A 123 -10.00 0.73 -10.69
CA LEU A 123 -10.31 1.74 -9.67
C LEU A 123 -11.58 2.56 -9.98
N ARG A 124 -12.03 2.63 -11.24
CA ARG A 124 -13.35 3.22 -11.57
C ARG A 124 -14.52 2.50 -10.89
N GLY A 125 -14.36 1.20 -10.61
CA GLY A 125 -15.35 0.38 -9.92
C GLY A 125 -15.16 0.29 -8.40
N VAL A 126 -14.19 1.00 -7.82
CA VAL A 126 -13.87 0.92 -6.39
C VAL A 126 -14.28 2.22 -5.69
N PRO A 127 -15.35 2.21 -4.86
CA PRO A 127 -15.79 3.39 -4.13
C PRO A 127 -14.70 3.93 -3.21
N GLY A 128 -14.54 5.26 -3.17
CA GLY A 128 -13.59 5.93 -2.27
C GLY A 128 -12.11 5.70 -2.60
N ALA A 129 -11.79 5.15 -3.78
CA ALA A 129 -10.42 5.03 -4.26
C ALA A 129 -9.90 6.34 -4.85
N ALA A 130 -8.73 6.78 -4.39
CA ALA A 130 -7.92 7.84 -4.96
C ALA A 130 -6.64 7.26 -5.58
N LEU A 131 -6.08 7.95 -6.58
CA LEU A 131 -4.85 7.54 -7.26
C LEU A 131 -3.87 8.73 -7.34
N HIS A 132 -2.65 8.54 -6.83
CA HIS A 132 -1.49 9.39 -7.06
C HIS A 132 -0.53 8.69 -8.00
N VAL A 133 -0.12 9.37 -9.06
CA VAL A 133 0.67 8.78 -10.14
C VAL A 133 2.12 9.25 -10.06
N VAL A 134 3.05 8.31 -10.08
CA VAL A 134 4.49 8.59 -10.21
C VAL A 134 4.90 8.33 -11.65
N GLU A 135 4.88 9.38 -12.47
CA GLU A 135 5.19 9.28 -13.89
C GLU A 135 6.61 8.74 -14.15
N GLY A 136 6.69 7.64 -14.90
CA GLY A 136 7.93 6.93 -15.20
C GLY A 136 8.47 6.05 -14.06
N GLY A 137 7.81 6.04 -12.91
CA GLY A 137 8.17 5.23 -11.76
C GLY A 137 8.00 3.75 -12.02
N ASP A 138 9.00 2.96 -11.63
CA ASP A 138 8.88 1.50 -11.53
C ASP A 138 8.18 1.08 -10.22
N HIS A 139 8.20 -0.21 -9.88
CA HIS A 139 7.63 -0.74 -8.63
C HIS A 139 8.23 -0.11 -7.35
N SER A 140 9.48 0.35 -7.43
CA SER A 140 10.17 1.05 -6.35
C SER A 140 10.11 2.57 -6.51
N PHE A 141 9.29 3.08 -7.44
CA PHE A 141 9.19 4.49 -7.83
C PHE A 141 10.48 5.09 -8.38
N ARG A 142 11.44 4.25 -8.80
CA ARG A 142 12.66 4.73 -9.44
C ARG A 142 12.34 5.19 -10.85
N LEU A 143 12.85 6.37 -11.18
CA LEU A 143 12.71 6.95 -12.51
C LEU A 143 13.89 6.54 -13.40
N PRO A 144 13.72 6.51 -14.74
CA PRO A 144 14.84 6.37 -15.65
C PRO A 144 15.90 7.44 -15.39
N ARG A 145 17.20 7.09 -15.52
CA ARG A 145 18.31 8.06 -15.31
C ARG A 145 18.14 9.37 -16.08
N ARG A 146 17.59 9.31 -17.30
CA ARG A 146 17.31 10.48 -18.14
C ARG A 146 16.29 11.47 -17.57
N ASN A 147 15.49 11.07 -16.58
CA ASN A 147 14.50 11.96 -15.96
C ASN A 147 15.17 13.04 -15.09
N GLY A 148 16.39 12.81 -14.59
CA GLY A 148 17.16 13.79 -13.83
C GLY A 148 16.61 14.14 -12.43
N LYS A 149 15.38 13.76 -12.09
CA LYS A 149 14.78 13.99 -10.77
C LYS A 149 15.46 13.10 -9.72
N PRO A 150 15.97 13.68 -8.62
CA PRO A 150 16.58 12.91 -7.54
C PRO A 150 15.53 12.06 -6.82
N GLU A 151 15.92 10.89 -6.36
CA GLU A 151 15.03 9.93 -5.68
C GLU A 151 14.32 10.58 -4.47
N GLN A 152 15.02 11.43 -3.72
CA GLN A 152 14.47 12.16 -2.58
C GLN A 152 13.29 13.05 -2.97
N ALA A 153 13.31 13.67 -4.15
CA ALA A 153 12.21 14.52 -4.62
C ALA A 153 10.99 13.70 -5.05
N VAL A 154 11.19 12.47 -5.55
CA VAL A 154 10.09 11.54 -5.82
C VAL A 154 9.43 11.13 -4.51
N TRP A 155 10.24 10.78 -3.50
CA TRP A 155 9.72 10.41 -2.18
C TRP A 155 9.03 11.57 -1.46
N ALA A 156 9.54 12.80 -1.56
CA ALA A 156 8.90 13.98 -1.00
C ALA A 156 7.50 14.21 -1.59
N ASP A 157 7.34 14.01 -2.90
CA ASP A 157 6.04 14.09 -3.57
C ASP A 157 5.07 13.01 -3.09
N ILE A 158 5.51 11.75 -3.04
CA ILE A 158 4.71 10.63 -2.53
C ILE A 158 4.26 10.87 -1.08
N VAL A 159 5.17 11.30 -0.20
CA VAL A 159 4.86 11.63 1.19
C VAL A 159 3.85 12.77 1.26
N GLY A 160 4.03 13.82 0.46
CA GLY A 160 3.11 14.94 0.39
C GLY A 160 1.70 14.51 -0.04
N ALA A 161 1.59 13.62 -1.01
CA ALA A 161 0.31 13.07 -1.46
C ALA A 161 -0.40 12.27 -0.36
N VAL A 162 0.34 11.40 0.34
CA VAL A 162 -0.19 10.62 1.45
C VAL A 162 -0.64 11.53 2.59
N VAL A 163 0.16 12.54 2.98
CA VAL A 163 -0.20 13.47 4.06
C VAL A 163 -1.44 14.28 3.71
N ARG A 164 -1.55 14.80 2.48
CA ARG A 164 -2.75 15.54 2.03
C ARG A 164 -4.00 14.67 2.07
N TRP A 165 -3.87 13.41 1.63
CA TRP A 165 -4.98 12.47 1.67
C TRP A 165 -5.39 12.13 3.10
N LEU A 166 -4.43 11.85 3.99
CA LEU A 166 -4.68 11.60 5.42
C LEU A 166 -5.34 12.77 6.12
N ALA A 167 -5.01 14.01 5.75
CA ALA A 167 -5.62 15.22 6.31
C ALA A 167 -7.09 15.43 5.87
N GLY A 168 -7.54 14.72 4.83
CA GLY A 168 -8.91 14.76 4.33
C GLY A 168 -9.78 13.56 4.73
N LEU A 169 -9.26 12.65 5.56
CA LEU A 169 -10.03 11.56 6.19
C LEU A 169 -10.74 12.06 7.44
#